data_AF-A0A9E3N953-F1
#
_entry.id   AF-A0A9E3N953-F1
#
_cell.length_a   1.000
_cell.length_b   1.000
_cell.length_c   1.000
_cell.angle_alpha   90.00
_cell.angle_beta   90.00
_cell.angle_gamma   90.00
#
_symmetry.space_group_name_H-M   'P 1'
#
loop_
_entity.id
_entity.type
_entity.pdbx_description
1 polymer ?
#
loop_
_entity_poly.entity_id
_entity_poly.type
_entity_poly.pdbx_seq_one_letter_code
_entity_poly.pdbx_strand_id
1 'polypeptide(L)' 'MPMSKQAAPCGTWPSPIHASVVAAGAAPLSSVAQIGADTYWLAGRASEGGRTTLLRQRGGQVTELTPAPFNVRTRVHEYG' A
#
# COMPACT_ATOMS: atom_id res chain seq x y z
N MET A 1 15.29 27.07 11.87
CA MET A 1 15.59 27.08 13.32
C MET A 1 15.87 25.63 13.72
N PRO A 2 17.01 25.30 14.35
CA PRO A 2 17.28 23.92 14.73
C PRO A 2 16.31 23.50 15.84
N MET A 3 15.64 22.36 15.67
CA MET A 3 14.84 21.73 16.71
C MET A 3 15.78 21.29 17.84
N SER A 4 15.74 21.97 18.98
CA SER A 4 16.44 21.52 20.18
C SER A 4 15.82 20.21 20.67
N LYS A 5 16.63 19.17 20.84
CA LYS A 5 16.17 17.86 21.34
C LYS A 5 15.72 18.02 22.80
N GLN A 6 14.43 17.91 23.06
CA GLN A 6 13.86 17.98 24.41
C GLN A 6 13.89 16.60 25.08
N ALA A 7 14.33 16.54 26.34
CA ALA A 7 14.23 15.33 27.14
C ALA A 7 12.75 15.09 27.52
N ALA A 8 12.26 13.87 27.29
CA ALA A 8 10.95 13.44 27.76
C ALA A 8 10.98 11.96 28.17
N PRO A 9 10.12 11.52 29.12
CA PRO A 9 9.96 10.12 29.47
C PRO A 9 9.68 9.23 28.25
N CYS A 10 10.15 7.98 28.29
CA CYS A 10 9.86 6.98 27.27
C CYS A 10 8.34 6.89 27.02
N GLY A 11 7.93 6.97 25.75
CA GLY A 11 6.52 6.91 25.34
C GLY A 11 5.78 8.26 25.27
N THR A 12 6.42 9.37 25.66
CA THR A 12 5.79 10.71 25.63
C THR A 12 6.36 11.66 24.59
N TRP A 13 7.24 11.16 23.71
CA TRP A 13 7.82 11.98 22.65
C TRP A 13 6.75 12.43 21.67
N PRO A 14 6.68 13.74 21.34
CA PRO A 14 5.76 14.22 20.32
C PRO A 14 6.14 13.54 18.98
N SER A 15 5.16 12.85 18.39
CA SER A 15 5.33 12.16 17.12
C SER A 15 4.51 12.85 16.04
N PRO A 16 5.10 13.18 14.88
CA PRO A 16 4.33 13.64 13.72
C PRO A 16 3.52 12.51 13.04
N ILE A 17 3.73 11.26 13.45
CA ILE A 17 3.07 10.08 12.89
C ILE A 17 1.83 9.76 13.73
N HIS A 18 0.66 10.20 13.27
CA HIS A 18 -0.63 9.91 13.90
C HIS A 18 -1.13 8.50 13.56
N ALA A 19 -2.00 7.93 14.41
CA ALA A 19 -2.61 6.63 14.19
C ALA A 19 -3.37 6.55 12.84
N SER A 20 -3.95 7.66 12.37
CA SER A 20 -4.60 7.74 11.06
C SER A 20 -3.63 7.55 9.90
N VAL A 21 -2.39 8.04 10.01
CA VAL A 21 -1.33 7.83 9.00
C VAL A 21 -0.95 6.35 8.94
N VAL A 22 -0.87 5.69 10.09
CA VAL A 22 -0.59 4.25 10.17
C VAL A 22 -1.76 3.44 9.61
N ALA A 23 -2.99 3.80 9.98
CA ALA A 23 -4.21 3.11 9.55
C ALA A 23 -4.52 3.28 8.06
N ALA A 24 -4.15 4.42 7.46
CA ALA A 24 -4.21 4.61 6.01
C ALA A 24 -3.36 3.54 5.28
N GLY A 25 -2.32 3.05 5.94
CA GLY A 25 -1.50 1.93 5.49
C GLY A 25 -0.64 2.27 4.27
N ALA A 26 0.40 1.47 4.05
CA ALA A 26 1.01 1.40 2.73
C ALA A 26 0.06 0.68 1.78
N ALA A 27 0.18 0.91 0.48
CA ALA A 27 -0.37 0.00 -0.53
C ALA A 27 0.65 -1.14 -0.71
N PRO A 28 0.49 -2.30 -0.04
CA PRO A 28 1.42 -3.40 -0.21
C PRO A 28 1.42 -3.83 -1.68
N LEU A 29 2.61 -4.09 -2.20
CA LEU A 29 2.83 -4.52 -3.58
C LEU A 29 3.32 -5.96 -3.56
N SER A 30 2.72 -6.81 -4.38
CA SER A 30 3.06 -8.23 -4.47
C SER A 30 2.92 -8.76 -5.91
N SER A 31 3.39 -9.98 -6.14
CA SER A 31 3.21 -10.73 -7.39
C SER A 31 3.61 -9.95 -8.65
N VAL A 32 4.80 -9.33 -8.61
CA VAL A 32 5.32 -8.56 -9.75
C VAL A 32 5.63 -9.51 -10.92
N ALA A 33 5.13 -9.17 -12.10
CA ALA A 33 5.39 -9.89 -13.32
C ALA A 33 5.66 -8.93 -14.47
N GLN A 34 6.60 -9.28 -15.35
CA GLN A 34 6.84 -8.55 -16.58
C GLN A 34 6.38 -9.41 -17.76
N ILE A 35 5.53 -8.84 -18.63
CA ILE A 35 5.00 -9.50 -19.82
C ILE A 35 5.26 -8.57 -21.01
N GLY A 36 6.25 -8.91 -21.83
CA GLY A 36 6.74 -8.03 -22.89
C GLY A 36 7.29 -6.73 -22.32
N ALA A 37 6.76 -5.60 -22.80
CA ALA A 37 7.13 -4.25 -22.36
C ALA A 37 6.30 -3.73 -21.16
N ASP A 38 5.37 -4.54 -20.66
CA ASP A 38 4.46 -4.14 -19.59
C ASP A 38 4.86 -4.80 -18.27
N THR A 39 4.75 -4.05 -17.17
CA THR A 39 4.94 -4.56 -15.80
C THR A 39 3.60 -4.61 -15.10
N TYR A 40 3.31 -5.71 -14.40
CA TYR A 40 2.09 -5.95 -13.66
C TYR A 40 2.41 -6.23 -12.20
N TRP A 41 1.53 -5.82 -11.29
CA TRP A 41 1.63 -6.16 -9.87
C TRP A 41 0.27 -6.08 -9.20
N LEU A 42 0.14 -6.78 -8.08
CA LEU A 42 -0.99 -6.64 -7.18
C LEU A 42 -0.70 -5.51 -6.19
N ALA A 43 -1.69 -4.65 -5.95
CA ALA A 43 -1.62 -3.56 -5.00
C ALA A 43 -2.80 -3.58 -4.03
N GLY A 44 -2.53 -3.44 -2.73
CA GLY A 44 -3.58 -3.30 -1.73
C GLY A 44 -4.29 -1.93 -1.78
N ARG A 45 -5.57 -1.92 -1.38
CA ARG A 45 -6.42 -0.74 -1.21
C ARG A 45 -7.06 -0.77 0.18
N ALA A 46 -6.34 -0.29 1.19
CA ALA A 46 -6.78 -0.34 2.59
C ALA A 46 -8.11 0.40 2.80
N SER A 47 -8.28 1.56 2.17
CA SER A 47 -9.50 2.38 2.24
C SER A 47 -10.70 1.79 1.50
N GLU A 48 -10.53 0.73 0.71
CA GLU A 48 -11.57 0.13 -0.13
C GLU A 48 -11.92 -1.29 0.35
N GLY A 49 -12.14 -1.43 1.65
CA GLY A 49 -12.46 -2.72 2.28
C GLY A 49 -11.30 -3.73 2.24
N GLY A 50 -10.06 -3.24 2.12
CA GLY A 50 -8.87 -4.08 2.08
C GLY A 50 -8.74 -4.94 0.83
N ARG A 51 -9.35 -4.53 -0.30
CA ARG A 51 -9.25 -5.28 -1.56
C ARG A 51 -7.85 -5.17 -2.16
N THR A 52 -7.53 -6.15 -3.01
CA THR A 52 -6.33 -6.16 -3.85
C THR A 52 -6.73 -5.88 -5.29
N THR A 53 -5.95 -5.05 -5.99
CA THR A 53 -6.19 -4.69 -7.40
C THR A 53 -4.98 -5.03 -8.27
N LEU A 54 -5.20 -5.34 -9.54
CA LEU A 54 -4.16 -5.53 -10.53
C LEU A 54 -3.82 -4.21 -11.21
N LEU A 55 -2.56 -3.79 -11.12
CA LEU A 55 -2.03 -2.63 -11.82
C LEU A 55 -1.16 -3.07 -13.00
N ARG A 56 -1.12 -2.23 -14.03
CA ARG A 56 -0.21 -2.37 -15.17
C ARG A 56 0.53 -1.06 -15.38
N GLN A 57 1.85 -1.12 -15.55
CA GLN A 57 2.67 -0.04 -16.06
C GLN A 57 3.05 -0.32 -17.52
N ARG A 58 2.76 0.64 -18.41
CA ARG A 58 3.21 0.64 -19.81
C ARG A 58 3.74 2.02 -20.16
N GLY A 59 4.98 2.10 -20.65
CA GLY A 59 5.57 3.38 -21.05
C GLY A 59 5.56 4.45 -19.95
N GLY A 60 5.77 4.04 -18.68
CA GLY A 60 5.72 4.93 -17.52
C GLY A 60 4.32 5.28 -17.02
N GLN A 61 3.26 4.91 -17.73
CA GLN A 61 1.88 5.13 -17.28
C GLN A 61 1.37 3.91 -16.50
N VAL A 62 0.85 4.16 -15.30
CA VAL A 62 0.19 3.14 -14.46
C VAL A 62 -1.32 3.19 -14.66
N THR A 63 -1.94 2.04 -14.88
CA THR A 63 -3.39 1.89 -15.03
C THR A 63 -3.91 0.80 -14.09
N GLU A 64 -5.04 1.05 -13.45
CA GLU A 64 -5.76 0.04 -12.68
C GLU A 64 -6.66 -0.79 -13.57
N LEU A 65 -6.48 -2.11 -13.57
CA LEU A 65 -7.20 -3.04 -14.45
C LEU A 65 -8.42 -3.66 -13.78
N THR A 66 -8.47 -3.67 -12.45
CA THR A 66 -9.59 -4.24 -11.67
C THR A 66 -10.12 -3.18 -10.69
N PRO A 67 -10.84 -2.15 -11.18
CA PRO A 67 -11.40 -1.12 -10.30
C PRO A 67 -12.40 -1.72 -9.29
N ALA A 68 -12.74 -0.96 -8.25
CA ALA A 68 -13.76 -1.37 -7.30
C ALA A 68 -15.06 -1.76 -8.03
N PRO A 69 -15.76 -2.83 -7.61
CA PRO A 69 -15.55 -3.58 -6.36
C PRO A 69 -14.67 -4.84 -6.47
N PHE A 70 -13.93 -5.04 -7.58
CA PHE A 70 -13.16 -6.28 -7.78
C PHE A 70 -12.02 -6.45 -6.76
N ASN A 71 -11.87 -7.67 -6.25
CA ASN A 71 -10.82 -8.04 -5.29
C ASN A 71 -10.01 -9.24 -5.82
N VAL A 72 -8.79 -8.98 -6.28
CA VAL A 72 -7.88 -9.98 -6.87
C VAL A 72 -7.17 -10.74 -5.75
N ARG A 73 -7.91 -11.66 -5.12
CA ARG A 73 -7.42 -12.58 -4.09
C ARG A 73 -8.17 -13.91 -4.16
N THR A 74 -7.58 -14.94 -3.62
CA THR A 74 -8.18 -16.25 -3.44
C THR A 74 -8.29 -16.62 -1.96
N ARG A 75 -8.82 -17.80 -1.68
CA ARG A 75 -8.77 -18.44 -0.36
C ARG A 75 -7.98 -19.74 -0.41
N VAL A 76 -7.19 -19.96 -1.46
CA VAL A 76 -6.39 -21.17 -1.56
C VAL A 76 -5.42 -21.19 -0.39
N HIS A 77 -5.52 -22.24 0.42
CA HIS A 77 -4.80 -22.40 1.69
C HIS A 77 -5.05 -21.27 2.72
N GLU A 78 -6.05 -20.40 2.51
CA GLU A 78 -6.35 -19.23 3.35
C GLU A 78 -5.23 -18.17 3.43
N TYR A 79 -4.19 -18.28 2.61
CA TYR A 79 -3.05 -17.33 2.58
C TYR A 79 -3.13 -16.27 1.48
N GLY A 80 -4.24 -16.24 0.73
CA GLY A 80 -4.63 -15.13 -0.13
C GLY A 80 -4.90 -15.45 -1.58
#